data_AF-A0A366AXM9-F1
#
_entry.id   AF-A0A366AXM9-F1
#
_cell.length_a   1.000
_cell.length_b   1.000
_cell.length_c   1.000
_cell.angle_alpha   90.00
_cell.angle_beta   90.00
_cell.angle_gamma   90.00
#
_symmetry.space_group_name_H-M   'P 1'
#
loop_
_entity.id
_entity.type
_entity.pdbx_description
1 polymer ?
#
loop_
_entity_poly.entity_id
_entity_poly.type
_entity_poly.pdbx_seq_one_letter_code
_entity_poly.pdbx_strand_id
1 'polypeptide(L)'
;MKNILALILLIFVSCSKTEQKKEVSKKEQQIDKYFLADLELESEEEKITLLSILKNTSKDSIILVMRDYLLNTENDSIPYKDIINKISQKYKISNNKVASIIFSYKYEMLTKDDITNEFIENESNYQQQTSNADSESNPY
;
A
#
# COMPACT_ATOMS: atom_id res chain seq x y z
N MET A 1 12.86 51.27 -38.59
CA MET A 1 12.85 50.09 -37.70
C MET A 1 13.81 50.25 -36.51
N LYS A 2 13.80 51.38 -35.78
CA LYS A 2 14.61 51.58 -34.56
C LYS A 2 13.76 51.75 -33.29
N ASN A 3 12.46 52.02 -33.45
CA ASN A 3 11.56 52.29 -32.33
C ASN A 3 10.75 51.06 -31.89
N ILE A 4 10.88 49.93 -32.58
CA ILE A 4 10.19 48.66 -32.24
C ILE A 4 10.98 47.88 -31.18
N LEU A 5 12.31 48.03 -31.13
CA LEU A 5 13.16 47.40 -30.12
C LEU A 5 12.92 47.92 -28.69
N ALA A 6 12.43 49.15 -28.54
CA ALA A 6 12.09 49.72 -27.24
C ALA A 6 10.80 49.13 -26.65
N LEU A 7 9.88 48.64 -27.49
CA LEU A 7 8.59 48.10 -27.04
C LEU A 7 8.73 46.68 -26.46
N ILE A 8 9.71 45.91 -26.93
CA ILE A 8 9.96 44.52 -26.48
C ILE A 8 10.68 44.50 -25.12
N LEU A 9 11.44 45.55 -24.79
CA LEU A 9 12.21 45.61 -23.54
C LEU A 9 11.35 45.93 -22.29
N LEU A 10 10.13 46.45 -22.49
CA LEU A 10 9.19 46.79 -21.40
C LEU A 10 8.38 45.59 -20.88
N ILE A 11 8.43 44.44 -21.56
CA ILE A 11 7.67 43.25 -21.18
C ILE A 11 8.37 42.46 -20.04
N PHE A 12 9.66 42.70 -19.79
CA PHE A 12 10.44 41.99 -18.77
C PHE A 12 10.45 42.64 -17.37
N VAL A 13 9.72 43.74 -17.14
CA VAL A 13 9.77 44.49 -15.86
C VAL A 13 8.44 44.46 -15.10
N SER A 14 7.51 43.56 -15.43
CA SER A 14 6.21 43.49 -14.76
C SER A 14 5.88 42.09 -14.25
N CYS A 15 6.53 41.68 -13.15
CA CYS A 15 5.90 41.15 -11.93
C CYS A 15 6.97 40.54 -11.01
N SER A 16 7.76 41.37 -10.33
CA SER A 16 8.38 40.96 -9.06
C SER A 16 7.33 41.00 -7.96
N LYS A 17 6.29 40.15 -8.08
CA LYS A 17 5.59 39.71 -6.87
C LYS A 17 6.51 38.70 -6.23
N THR A 18 7.22 39.16 -5.22
CA THR A 18 7.78 38.34 -4.16
C THR A 18 6.78 37.23 -3.89
N GLU A 19 7.09 36.01 -4.34
CA GLU A 19 6.38 34.83 -3.92
C GLU A 19 6.59 34.73 -2.41
N GLN A 20 5.69 35.36 -1.65
CA GLN A 20 5.37 34.84 -0.34
C GLN A 20 4.95 33.40 -0.62
N LYS A 21 5.90 32.48 -0.44
CA LYS A 21 5.59 31.07 -0.17
C LYS A 21 4.46 31.13 0.84
N LYS A 22 3.23 30.88 0.38
CA LYS A 22 2.11 30.59 1.24
C LYS A 22 2.62 29.41 2.04
N GLU A 23 3.04 29.67 3.26
CA GLU A 23 3.37 28.64 4.22
C GLU A 23 2.03 27.95 4.46
N VAL A 24 1.74 26.94 3.63
CA VAL A 24 0.54 26.12 3.77
C VAL A 24 0.60 25.64 5.21
N SER A 25 -0.40 26.03 5.99
CA SER A 25 -0.41 25.77 7.42
C SER A 25 -0.22 24.27 7.60
N LYS A 26 0.60 23.85 8.58
CA LYS A 26 0.78 22.42 8.91
C LYS A 26 -0.57 21.69 9.03
N LYS A 27 -1.61 22.41 9.40
CA LYS A 27 -2.98 21.92 9.50
C LYS A 27 -3.63 21.62 8.13
N GLU A 28 -3.42 22.48 7.12
CA GLU A 28 -3.88 22.23 5.75
C GLU A 28 -3.13 21.05 5.13
N GLN A 29 -1.80 20.98 5.29
CA GLN A 29 -1.02 19.82 4.83
C GLN A 29 -1.44 18.50 5.50
N GLN A 30 -1.85 18.56 6.77
CA GLN A 30 -2.31 17.37 7.49
C GLN A 30 -3.69 16.95 6.99
N ILE A 31 -4.61 17.89 6.74
CA ILE A 31 -5.94 17.60 6.18
C ILE A 31 -5.80 16.93 4.81
N ASP A 32 -4.90 17.41 3.95
CA ASP A 32 -4.67 16.83 2.63
C ASP A 32 -4.18 15.38 2.72
N LYS A 33 -3.30 15.07 3.67
CA LYS A 33 -2.78 13.70 3.86
C LYS A 33 -3.84 12.72 4.36
N TYR A 34 -4.67 13.14 5.31
CA TYR A 34 -5.78 12.32 5.79
C TYR A 34 -6.78 12.03 4.67
N PHE A 35 -7.09 13.04 3.86
CA PHE A 35 -7.98 12.88 2.71
C PHE A 35 -7.41 11.91 1.66
N LEU A 36 -6.13 12.01 1.33
CA LEU A 36 -5.48 11.11 0.38
C LEU A 36 -5.45 9.66 0.88
N ALA A 37 -5.13 9.46 2.16
CA ALA A 37 -5.15 8.12 2.76
C ALA A 37 -6.57 7.52 2.77
N ASP A 38 -7.60 8.33 3.04
CA ASP A 38 -8.98 7.87 3.00
C ASP A 38 -9.43 7.53 1.58
N LEU A 39 -9.07 8.34 0.59
CA LEU A 39 -9.37 8.06 -0.81
C LEU A 39 -8.73 6.77 -1.31
N GLU A 40 -7.47 6.49 -0.93
CA GLU A 40 -6.79 5.23 -1.26
C GLU A 40 -7.52 4.03 -0.65
N LEU A 41 -7.91 4.11 0.63
CA LEU A 41 -8.62 3.04 1.31
C LEU A 41 -10.04 2.82 0.77
N GLU A 42 -10.74 3.88 0.35
CA GLU A 42 -12.03 3.78 -0.33
C GLU A 42 -11.90 3.10 -1.69
N SER A 43 -10.83 3.40 -2.45
CA SER A 43 -10.57 2.75 -3.74
C SER A 43 -10.28 1.25 -3.61
N GLU A 44 -9.84 0.80 -2.43
CA GLU A 44 -9.55 -0.59 -2.11
C GLU A 44 -10.61 -1.23 -1.18
N GLU A 45 -11.87 -0.75 -1.21
CA GLU A 45 -12.92 -1.23 -0.31
C GLU A 45 -13.09 -2.76 -0.32
N GLU A 46 -13.05 -3.39 -1.50
CA GLU A 46 -13.16 -4.84 -1.63
C GLU A 46 -12.05 -5.55 -0.85
N LYS A 47 -10.80 -5.13 -1.05
CA LYS A 47 -9.63 -5.67 -0.35
C LYS A 47 -9.71 -5.47 1.15
N ILE A 48 -10.15 -4.30 1.62
CA ILE A 48 -10.38 -4.02 3.03
C ILE A 48 -11.47 -4.95 3.61
N THR A 49 -12.53 -5.19 2.83
CA THR A 49 -13.62 -6.10 3.20
C THR A 49 -13.11 -7.54 3.33
N LEU A 50 -12.36 -8.04 2.35
CA LEU A 50 -11.76 -9.37 2.40
C LEU A 50 -10.78 -9.51 3.56
N LEU A 51 -9.94 -8.50 3.79
CA LEU A 51 -9.00 -8.50 4.90
C LEU A 51 -9.71 -8.54 6.26
N SER A 52 -10.88 -7.89 6.38
CA SER A 52 -11.70 -7.91 7.60
C SER A 52 -12.17 -9.31 7.98
N ILE A 53 -12.54 -10.09 6.96
CA ILE A 53 -12.95 -11.48 7.11
C ILE A 53 -11.73 -12.34 7.47
N LEU A 54 -10.66 -12.27 6.66
CA LEU A 54 -9.45 -13.08 6.84
C LEU A 54 -8.77 -12.87 8.20
N LYS A 55 -8.79 -11.65 8.72
CA LYS A 55 -8.14 -11.29 9.99
C LYS A 55 -9.08 -11.30 11.18
N ASN A 56 -10.36 -11.67 11.00
CA ASN A 56 -11.38 -11.61 12.03
C ASN A 56 -11.32 -10.27 12.79
N THR A 57 -11.41 -9.17 12.04
CA THR A 57 -11.22 -7.80 12.53
C THR A 57 -12.20 -6.88 11.82
N SER A 58 -12.85 -5.95 12.52
CA SER A 58 -13.83 -5.07 11.88
C SER A 58 -13.18 -4.21 10.78
N LYS A 59 -13.94 -3.90 9.71
CA LYS A 59 -13.51 -2.98 8.64
C LYS A 59 -12.99 -1.67 9.22
N ASP A 60 -13.71 -1.07 10.18
CA ASP A 60 -13.31 0.17 10.83
C ASP A 60 -11.93 0.08 11.50
N SER A 61 -11.64 -1.05 12.18
CA SER A 61 -10.35 -1.24 12.83
C SER A 61 -9.22 -1.39 11.81
N ILE A 62 -9.48 -2.06 10.68
CA ILE A 62 -8.53 -2.17 9.58
C ILE A 62 -8.28 -0.80 8.96
N ILE A 63 -9.33 -0.03 8.67
CA ILE A 63 -9.22 1.32 8.11
C ILE A 63 -8.38 2.20 9.04
N LEU A 64 -8.61 2.16 10.35
CA LEU A 64 -7.82 2.92 11.32
C LEU A 64 -6.34 2.52 11.33
N VAL A 65 -6.05 1.22 11.31
CA VAL A 65 -4.66 0.72 11.23
C VAL A 65 -4.00 1.16 9.92
N MET A 66 -4.69 0.99 8.80
CA MET A 66 -4.13 1.28 7.48
C MET A 66 -3.95 2.77 7.23
N ARG A 67 -4.91 3.60 7.64
CA ARG A 67 -4.80 5.06 7.57
C ARG A 67 -3.57 5.56 8.32
N ASP A 68 -3.38 5.13 9.57
CA ASP A 68 -2.19 5.54 10.33
C ASP A 68 -0.92 4.96 9.72
N TYR A 69 -0.94 3.75 9.17
CA TYR A 69 0.22 3.19 8.46
C TYR A 69 0.61 4.06 7.27
N LEU A 70 -0.32 4.35 6.35
CA LEU A 70 -0.09 5.17 5.15
C LEU A 70 0.48 6.55 5.51
N LEU A 71 -0.10 7.21 6.52
CA LEU A 71 0.35 8.52 7.00
C LEU A 71 1.77 8.52 7.60
N ASN A 72 2.24 7.41 8.16
CA ASN A 72 3.57 7.31 8.77
C ASN A 72 4.61 6.73 7.82
N THR A 73 4.21 6.04 6.74
CA THR A 73 5.14 5.49 5.74
C THR A 73 5.57 6.48 4.66
N GLU A 74 4.92 7.63 4.52
CA GLU A 74 5.42 8.72 3.66
C GLU A 74 6.80 9.25 4.12
N ASN A 75 7.20 8.96 5.36
CA ASN A 75 8.51 9.32 5.87
C ASN A 75 9.40 8.08 5.95
N ASP A 76 10.18 7.85 4.91
CA ASP A 76 11.13 6.72 4.77
C ASP A 76 12.14 6.59 5.93
N SER A 77 12.24 7.62 6.78
CA SER A 77 13.15 7.64 7.93
C SER A 77 12.62 6.86 9.15
N ILE A 78 11.32 6.52 9.20
CA ILE A 78 10.73 5.86 10.37
C ILE A 78 10.80 4.34 10.20
N PRO A 79 11.46 3.60 11.11
CA PRO A 79 11.48 2.14 11.05
C PRO A 79 10.07 1.54 11.13
N TYR A 80 9.76 0.55 10.28
CA TYR A 80 8.45 -0.13 10.27
C TYR A 80 8.02 -0.65 11.65
N LYS A 81 8.96 -1.14 12.45
CA LYS A 81 8.71 -1.61 13.81
C LYS A 81 8.13 -0.50 14.70
N ASP A 82 8.59 0.73 14.54
CA ASP A 82 8.14 1.87 15.34
C ASP A 82 6.76 2.34 14.89
N ILE A 83 6.46 2.28 13.59
CA ILE A 83 5.11 2.51 13.05
C ILE A 83 4.13 1.50 13.65
N ILE A 84 4.47 0.20 13.61
CA ILE A 84 3.65 -0.88 14.18
C ILE A 84 3.41 -0.65 15.68
N ASN A 85 4.47 -0.37 16.44
CA ASN A 85 4.36 -0.13 17.88
C ASN A 85 3.45 1.06 18.20
N LYS A 86 3.59 2.16 17.44
CA LYS A 86 2.78 3.37 17.63
C LYS A 86 1.30 3.10 17.38
N ILE A 87 0.97 2.41 16.29
CA ILE A 87 -0.41 2.04 15.94
C ILE A 87 -0.98 1.09 16.99
N SER A 88 -0.21 0.07 17.39
CA SER A 88 -0.57 -0.90 18.43
C SER A 88 -0.95 -0.21 19.74
N GLN A 89 -0.12 0.72 20.21
CA GLN A 89 -0.36 1.49 21.43
C GLN A 89 -1.59 2.39 21.31
N LYS A 90 -1.75 3.09 20.18
CA LYS A 90 -2.86 4.03 19.96
C LYS A 90 -4.22 3.33 19.98
N TYR A 91 -4.34 2.17 19.34
CA TYR A 91 -5.62 1.46 19.20
C TYR A 91 -5.79 0.26 20.14
N LYS A 92 -4.80 -0.01 21.01
CA LYS A 92 -4.78 -1.16 21.92
C LYS A 92 -4.93 -2.50 21.18
N ILE A 93 -4.32 -2.61 20.01
CA ILE A 93 -4.26 -3.82 19.18
C ILE A 93 -2.87 -4.43 19.35
N SER A 94 -2.74 -5.76 19.40
CA SER A 94 -1.40 -6.36 19.53
C SER A 94 -0.51 -6.06 18.31
N ASN A 95 0.80 -5.89 18.55
CA ASN A 95 1.79 -5.69 17.48
C ASN A 95 1.67 -6.73 16.36
N ASN A 96 1.51 -8.01 16.71
CA ASN A 96 1.37 -9.08 15.73
C ASN A 96 0.13 -8.90 14.85
N LYS A 97 -0.99 -8.45 15.43
CA LYS A 97 -2.22 -8.22 14.68
C LYS A 97 -2.09 -7.02 13.75
N VAL A 98 -1.50 -5.91 14.23
CA VAL A 98 -1.18 -4.74 13.38
C VAL A 98 -0.25 -5.13 12.22
N ALA A 99 0.86 -5.82 12.52
CA ALA A 99 1.80 -6.29 11.51
C ALA A 99 1.12 -7.22 10.49
N SER A 100 0.28 -8.15 10.94
CA SER A 100 -0.45 -9.05 10.04
C SER A 100 -1.46 -8.32 9.15
N ILE A 101 -2.09 -7.24 9.61
CA ILE A 101 -3.01 -6.44 8.79
C ILE A 101 -2.20 -5.72 7.70
N ILE A 102 -1.15 -4.98 8.10
CA ILE A 102 -0.29 -4.23 7.19
C ILE A 102 0.35 -5.14 6.15
N PHE A 103 0.88 -6.28 6.59
CA PHE A 103 1.53 -7.24 5.71
C PHE A 103 0.57 -7.83 4.68
N SER A 104 -0.62 -8.28 5.10
CA SER A 104 -1.61 -8.81 4.16
C SER A 104 -2.16 -7.74 3.22
N TYR A 105 -2.28 -6.49 3.67
CA TYR A 105 -2.67 -5.38 2.81
C TYR A 105 -1.60 -5.05 1.76
N LYS A 106 -0.32 -4.94 2.16
CA LYS A 106 0.77 -4.49 1.28
C LYS A 106 1.19 -5.55 0.26
N TYR A 107 1.15 -6.82 0.65
CA TYR A 107 1.71 -7.92 -0.14
C TYR A 107 0.64 -8.86 -0.70
N GLU A 108 -0.63 -8.45 -0.68
CA GLU A 108 -1.78 -9.20 -1.22
C GLU A 108 -1.74 -10.69 -0.87
N MET A 109 -1.36 -10.98 0.38
CA MET A 109 -0.89 -12.33 0.68
C MET A 109 -2.02 -13.34 0.69
N LEU A 110 -1.92 -14.24 -0.28
CA LEU A 110 -2.48 -15.58 -0.35
C LEU A 110 -2.57 -16.23 1.03
N THR A 111 -3.74 -16.81 1.29
CA THR A 111 -4.03 -17.52 2.53
C THR A 111 -3.11 -18.72 2.67
N LYS A 112 -2.97 -19.25 3.90
CA LYS A 112 -2.24 -20.51 4.11
C LYS A 112 -2.79 -21.62 3.23
N ASP A 113 -4.08 -21.57 2.91
CA ASP A 113 -4.77 -22.54 2.05
C ASP A 113 -4.31 -22.44 0.59
N ASP A 114 -4.07 -21.23 0.09
CA ASP A 114 -3.53 -21.00 -1.26
C ASP A 114 -2.09 -21.54 -1.41
N ILE A 115 -1.25 -21.37 -0.38
CA ILE A 115 0.10 -21.96 -0.34
C ILE A 115 0.00 -23.48 -0.30
N THR A 116 -0.90 -24.04 0.51
CA THR A 116 -0.98 -25.49 0.70
C THR A 116 -1.51 -26.19 -0.57
N ASN A 117 -2.44 -25.56 -1.30
CA ASN A 117 -2.99 -26.08 -2.55
C ASN A 117 -1.95 -26.09 -3.69
N GLU A 118 -1.11 -25.06 -3.79
CA GLU A 118 -0.02 -25.01 -4.79
C GLU A 118 1.02 -26.13 -4.59
N PHE A 119 1.31 -26.52 -3.33
CA PHE A 119 2.19 -27.66 -3.04
C PHE A 119 1.53 -29.02 -3.36
N ILE A 120 0.22 -29.18 -3.09
CA ILE A 120 -0.53 -30.41 -3.38
C ILE A 120 -0.69 -30.63 -4.89
N GLU A 121 -0.96 -29.57 -5.67
CA GLU A 121 -1.09 -29.64 -7.13
C GLU A 121 0.25 -29.93 -7.83
N ASN A 122 1.37 -29.47 -7.25
CA ASN A 122 2.70 -29.79 -7.76
C ASN A 122 3.14 -31.22 -7.39
N GLU A 123 2.91 -31.72 -6.17
CA GLU A 123 3.25 -33.11 -5.80
C GLU A 123 2.43 -34.17 -6.58
N SER A 124 1.15 -33.90 -6.82
CA SER A 124 0.28 -34.83 -7.57
C SER A 124 0.67 -34.99 -9.05
N ASN A 125 1.23 -33.94 -9.67
CA ASN A 125 1.78 -34.01 -11.03
C ASN A 125 3.08 -34.84 -11.11
N TYR A 126 3.93 -34.81 -10.08
CA TYR A 126 5.14 -35.64 -10.04
C TYR A 126 4.82 -37.13 -9.91
N GLN A 127 3.80 -37.49 -9.11
CA GLN A 127 3.42 -38.90 -8.93
C GLN A 127 2.76 -39.51 -10.18
N GLN A 128 2.00 -38.73 -10.97
CA GLN A 128 1.40 -39.20 -12.22
C GLN A 128 2.42 -39.41 -13.36
N GLN A 129 3.54 -38.67 -13.37
CA GLN A 129 4.60 -38.89 -14.35
C GLN A 129 5.44 -40.15 -14.04
N THR A 130 5.61 -40.51 -12.76
CA THR A 130 6.36 -41.72 -12.39
C THR A 130 5.54 -43.01 -12.53
N SER A 131 4.20 -42.95 -12.46
CA SER A 131 3.35 -44.15 -12.59
C SER A 131 3.06 -44.58 -14.04
N ASN A 132 3.36 -43.74 -15.02
CA ASN A 132 3.14 -44.03 -16.46
C ASN A 132 4.41 -44.46 -17.20
N ALA A 133 5.58 -44.47 -16.55
CA ALA A 133 6.84 -44.84 -17.19
C ALA A 133 7.16 -46.36 -17.11
N ASP A 134 6.50 -47.11 -16.23
CA ASP A 134 6.83 -48.51 -15.95
C ASP A 134 5.85 -49.54 -16.57
N SER A 135 4.86 -49.12 -17.35
CA SER A 135 3.81 -50.01 -17.88
C SER A 135 3.95 -50.43 -19.36
N GLU A 136 4.99 -49.99 -20.07
CA GLU A 136 5.28 -50.45 -21.45
C GLU A 136 6.68 -51.05 -21.60
N SER A 137 6.89 -52.28 -21.11
CA SER A 137 7.79 -53.23 -21.78
C SER A 137 7.54 -54.66 -21.31
N ASN A 138 6.56 -55.31 -21.92
CA ASN A 138 6.53 -56.78 -21.94
C ASN A 138 6.23 -57.25 -23.37
N PRO A 139 7.25 -57.42 -24.23
CA PRO A 139 7.13 -58.29 -25.37
C PRO A 139 7.54 -59.70 -24.95
N TYR A 140 6.72 -60.66 -25.34
CA TYR A 140 7.02 -62.08 -25.44
C TYR A 140 8.49 -62.43 -25.71
#